data_AF-A0A972FF49-F1
#
_entry.id   AF-A0A972FF49-F1
#
_cell.length_a   1.000
_cell.length_b   1.000
_cell.length_c   1.000
_cell.angle_alpha   90.00
_cell.angle_beta   90.00
_cell.angle_gamma   90.00
#
_symmetry.space_group_name_H-M   'P 1'
#
loop_
_entity.id
_entity.type
_entity.pdbx_description
1 polymer ?
#
loop_
_entity_poly.entity_id
_entity_poly.type
_entity_poly.pdbx_seq_one_letter_code
_entity_poly.pdbx_strand_id
1 'polypeptide(L)'
;MSLDLSEFLAPGVTADDVPELAPLAAARPILDAFITLFRGSEAEVLLRLLVLREIGRESHSPRFSPEALRARFTYIDPVKLETVLKRLRDNTLLAFADDGHYYL
;
A
#
# COMPACT_ATOMS: atom_id res chain seq x y z
N MET A 1 -1.28 -16.56 0.81
CA MET A 1 0.07 -16.83 1.36
C MET A 1 -0.08 -17.08 2.85
N SER A 2 0.24 -18.27 3.35
CA SER A 2 0.17 -18.57 4.80
C SER A 2 1.24 -17.77 5.55
N LEU A 3 0.96 -17.32 6.77
CA LEU A 3 1.99 -16.78 7.67
C LEU A 3 2.79 -17.97 8.20
N ASP A 4 4.09 -18.00 7.92
CA ASP A 4 4.99 -18.89 8.65
C ASP A 4 5.45 -18.15 9.91
N LEU A 5 5.00 -18.64 11.07
CA LEU A 5 5.34 -18.09 12.38
C LEU A 5 6.30 -19.01 13.16
N SER A 6 6.77 -20.10 12.55
CA SER A 6 7.59 -21.12 13.22
C SER A 6 8.90 -20.57 13.78
N GLU A 7 9.47 -19.53 13.17
CA GLU A 7 10.68 -18.85 13.65
C GLU A 7 10.44 -17.90 14.84
N PHE A 8 9.18 -17.52 15.10
CA PHE A 8 8.81 -16.56 16.15
C PHE A 8 8.18 -17.22 17.38
N LEU A 9 7.48 -18.35 17.18
CA LEU A 9 6.81 -19.06 18.25
C LEU A 9 7.78 -19.99 19.00
N ALA A 10 7.49 -20.23 20.28
CA ALA A 10 8.26 -21.19 21.06
C ALA A 10 8.18 -22.60 20.43
N PRO A 11 9.20 -23.46 20.61
CA PRO A 11 9.17 -24.82 20.08
C PRO A 11 7.91 -25.59 20.49
N GLY A 12 7.21 -26.16 19.51
CA GLY A 12 5.97 -26.93 19.72
C GLY A 12 4.69 -26.10 19.80
N VAL A 13 4.76 -24.76 19.71
CA VAL A 13 3.59 -23.88 19.64
C VAL A 13 3.26 -23.58 18.18
N THR A 14 2.00 -23.78 17.79
CA THR A 14 1.46 -23.42 16.48
C THR A 14 0.69 -22.10 16.51
N ALA A 15 0.41 -21.52 15.35
CA ALA A 15 -0.40 -20.30 15.28
C ALA A 15 -1.82 -20.50 15.83
N ASP A 16 -2.38 -21.70 15.69
CA ASP A 16 -3.72 -22.04 16.18
C ASP A 16 -3.77 -22.13 17.72
N ASP A 17 -2.63 -22.31 18.38
CA ASP A 17 -2.51 -22.33 19.85
C ASP A 17 -2.53 -20.92 20.47
N VAL A 18 -2.52 -19.85 19.65
CA VAL A 18 -2.49 -18.44 20.09
C VAL A 18 -3.74 -17.70 19.59
N PRO A 19 -4.85 -17.70 20.36
CA PRO A 19 -6.12 -17.09 19.95
C PRO A 19 -6.02 -15.62 19.54
N GLU A 20 -5.06 -14.88 20.13
CA GLU A 20 -4.80 -13.47 19.83
C GLU A 20 -4.31 -13.23 18.40
N LEU A 21 -3.76 -14.25 17.73
CA LEU A 21 -3.34 -14.16 16.33
C LEU A 21 -4.52 -14.19 15.35
N ALA A 22 -5.63 -14.83 15.70
CA ALA A 22 -6.80 -14.96 14.82
C ALA A 22 -7.36 -13.60 14.32
N PRO A 23 -7.64 -12.60 15.18
CA PRO A 23 -8.10 -11.30 14.70
C PRO A 23 -7.05 -10.56 13.85
N LEU A 24 -5.76 -10.75 14.12
CA LEU A 24 -4.68 -10.15 13.33
C LEU A 24 -4.54 -10.81 11.95
N ALA A 25 -4.68 -12.13 11.89
CA ALA A 25 -4.72 -12.88 10.64
C ALA A 25 -5.95 -12.48 9.80
N ALA A 26 -7.09 -12.23 10.43
CA ALA A 26 -8.28 -11.72 9.76
C ALA A 26 -8.08 -10.26 9.24
N ALA A 27 -7.29 -9.45 9.94
CA ALA A 27 -6.94 -8.09 9.54
C ALA A 27 -5.83 -8.01 8.46
N ARG A 28 -5.52 -9.12 7.78
CA ARG A 28 -4.42 -9.20 6.81
C ARG A 28 -4.43 -8.11 5.73
N PRO A 29 -5.57 -7.71 5.12
CA PRO A 29 -5.58 -6.64 4.13
C PRO A 29 -5.07 -5.29 4.68
N ILE A 30 -5.39 -4.98 5.95
CA ILE A 30 -4.92 -3.76 6.61
C ILE A 30 -3.42 -3.85 6.91
N LEU A 31 -2.95 -5.02 7.33
CA LEU A 31 -1.51 -5.26 7.54
C LEU A 31 -0.73 -5.09 6.23
N ASP A 32 -1.23 -5.63 5.11
CA ASP A 32 -0.59 -5.50 3.80
C ASP A 32 -0.56 -4.04 3.32
N ALA A 33 -1.61 -3.27 3.60
CA ALA A 33 -1.63 -1.81 3.39
C ALA A 33 -0.54 -1.10 4.20
N PHE A 34 -0.41 -1.40 5.50
CA PHE A 34 0.64 -0.81 6.33
C PHE A 34 2.05 -1.21 5.88
N ILE A 35 2.27 -2.48 5.56
CA ILE A 35 3.54 -2.95 5.01
C ILE A 35 3.88 -2.20 3.71
N THR A 36 2.88 -1.98 2.86
CA THR A 36 3.03 -1.23 1.61
C THR A 36 3.39 0.23 1.85
N LEU A 37 2.85 0.88 2.88
CA LEU A 37 3.12 2.27 3.19
C LEU A 37 4.42 2.49 3.95
N PHE A 38 4.80 1.56 4.83
CA PHE A 38 5.87 1.77 5.81
C PHE A 38 7.17 0.99 5.54
N ARG A 39 7.23 0.13 4.52
CA ARG A 39 8.46 -0.59 4.15
C ARG A 39 9.49 0.32 3.46
N GLY A 40 10.76 0.27 3.86
CA GLY A 40 11.86 1.00 3.20
C GLY A 40 12.36 2.18 4.04
N SER A 41 13.06 3.12 3.39
CA SER A 41 13.56 4.34 4.03
C SER A 41 12.43 5.30 4.39
N GLU A 42 12.68 6.17 5.39
CA GLU A 42 11.73 7.21 5.79
C GLU A 42 11.32 8.12 4.61
N ALA A 43 12.27 8.47 3.74
CA ALA A 43 11.98 9.28 2.55
C ALA A 43 10.99 8.59 1.60
N GLU A 44 11.11 7.27 1.39
CA GLU A 44 10.17 6.50 0.57
C GLU A 44 8.80 6.40 1.23
N VAL A 45 8.75 6.30 2.56
CA VAL A 45 7.51 6.27 3.35
C VAL A 45 6.77 7.60 3.17
N LEU A 46 7.45 8.72 3.39
CA LEU A 46 6.90 10.07 3.22
C LEU A 46 6.37 10.29 1.80
N LEU A 47 7.09 9.82 0.77
CA LEU A 47 6.66 9.96 -0.61
C LEU A 47 5.36 9.20 -0.92
N ARG A 48 5.24 7.95 -0.46
CA ARG A 48 4.00 7.16 -0.61
C ARG A 48 2.83 7.80 0.12
N LEU A 49 3.05 8.25 1.36
CA LEU A 49 2.01 8.91 2.15
C LEU A 49 1.56 10.22 1.50
N LEU A 50 2.49 11.03 0.98
CA LEU A 50 2.19 12.26 0.25
C LEU A 50 1.33 11.99 -0.97
N VAL A 51 1.76 11.06 -1.84
CA VAL A 51 1.04 10.72 -3.08
C VAL A 51 -0.36 10.20 -2.75
N LEU A 52 -0.47 9.25 -1.81
CA LEU A 52 -1.76 8.68 -1.41
C LEU A 52 -2.69 9.75 -0.82
N ARG A 53 -2.17 10.61 0.06
CA ARG A 53 -2.94 11.71 0.65
C ARG A 53 -3.46 12.66 -0.42
N GLU A 54 -2.62 13.09 -1.37
CA GLU A 54 -3.01 14.05 -2.40
C GLU A 54 -4.02 13.47 -3.40
N ILE A 55 -3.94 12.17 -3.73
CA ILE A 55 -4.95 11.50 -4.54
C ILE A 55 -6.29 11.42 -3.77
N GLY A 56 -6.24 11.10 -2.47
CA GLY A 56 -7.43 10.93 -1.64
C GLY A 56 -8.10 12.21 -1.13
N ARG A 57 -7.53 13.40 -1.40
CA ARG A 57 -8.13 14.68 -0.97
C ARG A 57 -9.42 15.04 -1.71
N GLU A 58 -9.62 14.53 -2.92
CA GLU A 58 -10.80 14.85 -3.73
C GLU A 58 -11.97 13.92 -3.37
N SER A 59 -13.08 14.51 -2.89
CA SER A 59 -14.13 13.81 -2.16
C SER A 59 -15.16 13.05 -3.03
N HIS A 60 -14.99 13.05 -4.36
CA HIS A 60 -15.98 12.52 -5.31
C HIS A 60 -15.33 11.56 -6.32
N SER A 61 -14.77 10.45 -5.84
CA SER A 61 -14.18 9.37 -6.65
C SER A 61 -13.35 9.89 -7.84
N PRO A 62 -12.31 10.69 -7.57
CA PRO A 62 -11.53 11.32 -8.61
C PRO A 62 -10.84 10.24 -9.46
N ARG A 63 -10.99 10.36 -10.77
CA ARG A 63 -10.25 9.56 -11.74
C ARG A 63 -9.09 10.38 -12.26
N PHE A 64 -7.89 9.84 -12.14
CA PHE A 64 -6.67 10.52 -12.59
C PHE A 64 -6.03 9.80 -13.76
N SER A 65 -5.85 10.49 -14.88
CA SER A 65 -4.97 9.98 -15.94
C SER A 65 -3.51 9.99 -15.45
N PRO A 66 -2.62 9.16 -16.04
CA PRO A 66 -1.19 9.21 -15.75
C PRO A 66 -0.59 10.63 -15.93
N GLU A 67 -1.01 11.35 -16.96
CA GLU A 67 -0.57 12.72 -17.23
C GLU A 67 -1.03 13.69 -16.14
N ALA A 68 -2.26 13.55 -15.63
CA ALA A 68 -2.77 14.38 -14.56
C ALA A 68 -1.97 14.18 -13.25
N LEU A 69 -1.59 12.94 -12.93
CA LEU A 69 -0.74 12.65 -11.78
C LEU A 69 0.67 13.25 -11.97
N ARG A 70 1.28 13.10 -13.15
CA ARG A 70 2.60 13.71 -13.44
C ARG A 70 2.57 15.23 -13.33
N ALA A 71 1.49 15.87 -13.83
CA ALA A 71 1.31 17.32 -13.73
C ALA A 71 1.08 17.80 -12.29
N ARG A 72 0.48 16.97 -11.44
CA ARG A 72 0.26 17.26 -10.01
C ARG A 72 1.55 17.13 -9.19
N PHE A 73 2.38 16.17 -9.53
CA PHE A 73 3.59 15.81 -8.78
C PHE A 73 4.87 16.24 -9.49
N THR A 74 4.88 17.39 -10.16
CA THR A 74 6.03 17.92 -10.93
C THR A 74 7.30 18.13 -10.10
N TYR A 75 7.16 18.21 -8.78
CA TYR A 75 8.27 18.34 -7.82
C TYR A 75 8.85 16.99 -7.38
N ILE A 76 8.30 15.86 -7.84
CA ILE A 76 8.81 14.51 -7.61
C ILE A 76 9.53 14.06 -8.87
N ASP A 77 10.69 13.42 -8.71
CA ASP A 77 11.38 12.76 -9.82
C ASP A 77 10.42 11.78 -10.54
N PRO A 78 10.28 11.84 -11.87
CA PRO A 78 9.30 11.03 -12.60
C PRO A 78 9.45 9.52 -12.37
N VAL A 79 10.68 9.01 -12.29
CA VAL A 79 10.93 7.57 -12.08
C VAL A 79 10.51 7.15 -10.68
N LYS A 80 10.78 8.00 -9.68
CA LYS A 80 10.32 7.76 -8.30
C LYS A 80 8.79 7.81 -8.20
N LEU A 81 8.12 8.73 -8.89
CA LEU A 81 6.67 8.80 -8.93
C LEU A 81 6.07 7.50 -9.49
N GLU A 82 6.54 7.04 -10.65
CA GLU A 82 6.06 5.78 -11.26
C GLU A 82 6.32 4.58 -10.35
N THR A 83 7.44 4.56 -9.64
CA THR A 83 7.74 3.53 -8.64
C THR A 83 6.72 3.54 -7.50
N VAL A 84 6.38 4.73 -6.97
CA VAL A 84 5.36 4.87 -5.92
C VAL A 84 3.98 4.43 -6.41
N LEU A 85 3.53 4.92 -7.57
CA LEU A 85 2.23 4.55 -8.14
C LEU A 85 2.13 3.04 -8.38
N LYS A 86 3.18 2.44 -8.94
CA LYS A 86 3.27 0.98 -9.11
C LYS A 86 3.17 0.26 -7.77
N ARG A 87 3.91 0.69 -6.74
CA ARG A 87 3.85 0.05 -5.41
C ARG A 87 2.47 0.15 -4.76
N LEU A 88 1.82 1.31 -4.84
CA LEU A 88 0.47 1.48 -4.33
C LEU A 88 -0.51 0.57 -5.07
N ARG A 89 -0.36 0.46 -6.40
CA ARG A 89 -1.22 -0.38 -7.23
C ARG A 89 -1.04 -1.88 -6.99
N ASP A 90 0.20 -2.34 -7.00
CA ASP A 90 0.53 -3.75 -6.84
C ASP A 90 0.12 -4.29 -5.45
N ASN A 91 -0.20 -3.41 -4.49
CA ASN A 91 -0.66 -3.76 -3.15
C ASN A 91 -2.01 -3.11 -2.80
N THR A 92 -2.89 -2.96 -3.81
CA THR A 92 -4.32 -2.65 -3.65
C THR A 92 -4.65 -1.34 -2.91
N LEU A 93 -3.70 -0.40 -2.82
CA LEU A 93 -3.92 0.95 -2.28
C LEU A 93 -4.30 1.97 -3.36
N LEU A 94 -4.19 1.58 -4.62
CA LEU A 94 -4.56 2.35 -5.78
C LEU A 94 -5.02 1.39 -6.87
N ALA A 95 -6.15 1.64 -7.51
CA ALA A 95 -6.62 0.84 -8.64
C ALA A 95 -6.31 1.55 -9.96
N PHE A 96 -6.20 0.77 -11.04
CA PHE A 96 -6.08 1.27 -12.41
C PHE A 96 -7.19 0.63 -13.24
N ALA A 97 -8.13 1.43 -13.71
CA ALA A 97 -9.30 0.97 -14.45
C ALA A 97 -8.97 0.77 -15.95
N ASP A 98 -9.84 0.03 -16.64
CA ASP A 98 -9.73 -0.22 -18.09
C ASP A 98 -9.82 1.06 -18.93
N ASP A 99 -10.37 2.14 -18.36
CA ASP A 99 -10.40 3.48 -18.97
C ASP A 99 -9.04 4.20 -18.89
N GLY A 100 -8.01 3.55 -18.35
CA GLY A 100 -6.67 4.10 -18.22
C GLY A 100 -6.50 5.09 -17.07
N HIS A 101 -7.44 5.15 -16.12
CA HIS A 101 -7.38 6.08 -14.99
C HIS A 101 -7.13 5.38 -13.66
N TYR A 102 -6.39 6.06 -12.79
CA TYR A 102 -6.20 5.69 -11.40
C TYR A 102 -7.38 6.15 -10.54
N TYR A 103 -7.73 5.35 -9.54
CA TYR A 103 -8.72 5.68 -8.51
C TYR A 103 -8.40 4.96 -7.19
N LEU A 104 -8.91 5.48 -6.07
CA LEU A 104 -8.86 4.81 -4.76
C LEU A 104 -10.06 3.89 -4.57
#